data_AF-A0A9X0ADU8-F1
#
_entry.id   AF-A0A9X0ADU8-F1
#
_cell.length_a   1.000
_cell.length_b   1.000
_cell.length_c   1.000
_cell.angle_alpha   90.00
_cell.angle_beta   90.00
_cell.angle_gamma   90.00
#
_symmetry.space_group_name_H-M   'P 1'
#
loop_
_entity.id
_entity.type
_entity.pdbx_description
1 polymer ?
#
loop_
_entity_poly.entity_id
_entity_poly.type
_entity_poly.pdbx_seq_one_letter_code
_entity_poly.pdbx_strand_id
1 'polypeptide(L)' 'MSSPHHNSVLVIGGCGCLGHHIVKQLLEDPEFSDIAVFDINTQSNRVDGVKYIEGSLTSREHVLQAI' A
#
# COMPACT_ATOMS: atom_id res chain seq x y z
N MET A 1 29.13 3.70 5.17
CA MET A 1 27.92 4.24 4.53
C MET A 1 27.00 3.05 4.31
N SER A 2 25.94 2.92 5.10
CA SER A 2 24.94 1.86 4.92
C SER A 2 24.17 2.13 3.63
N SER A 3 23.92 1.08 2.85
CA SER A 3 23.07 1.12 1.65
C SER A 3 21.70 1.72 2.01
N PRO A 4 21.05 2.50 1.12
CA PRO A 4 19.68 2.94 1.38
C PRO A 4 18.79 1.69 1.52
N HIS A 5 18.22 1.51 2.71
CA HIS A 5 17.21 0.48 2.94
C HIS A 5 15.91 0.99 2.33
N HIS A 6 15.50 0.43 1.19
CA HIS A 6 14.17 0.66 0.65
C HIS A 6 13.23 -0.36 1.30
N ASN A 7 12.55 0.03 2.38
CA ASN A 7 11.55 -0.84 3.00
C ASN A 7 10.26 -0.74 2.19
N SER A 8 9.84 -1.87 1.60
CA SER A 8 8.57 -2.00 0.89
C SER A 8 7.45 -2.39 1.85
N VAL A 9 6.26 -1.79 1.70
CA VAL A 9 5.08 -2.09 2.51
C VAL A 9 3.85 -2.29 1.63
N LEU A 10 3.09 -3.35 1.91
CA LEU A 10 1.77 -3.59 1.34
C LEU A 10 0.69 -3.37 2.41
N VAL A 11 -0.18 -2.38 2.19
CA VAL A 11 -1.31 -2.07 3.06
C VAL A 11 -2.59 -2.67 2.49
N ILE A 12 -3.15 -3.68 3.15
CA ILE A 12 -4.45 -4.27 2.79
C ILE A 12 -5.57 -3.42 3.41
N GLY A 13 -6.57 -3.03 2.61
CA GLY A 13 -7.65 -2.14 3.04
C GLY A 13 -7.23 -0.66 3.11
N GLY A 14 -6.20 -0.29 2.35
CA GLY A 14 -5.60 1.06 2.34
C GLY A 14 -6.51 2.18 1.84
N CYS A 15 -7.61 1.86 1.15
CA CYS A 15 -8.60 2.85 0.72
C CYS A 15 -9.69 3.10 1.79
N GLY A 16 -9.74 2.28 2.84
CA GLY A 16 -10.61 2.49 4.01
C GLY A 16 -10.14 3.63 4.91
N CYS A 17 -10.90 3.91 5.97
CA CYS A 17 -10.61 5.02 6.90
C CYS A 17 -9.23 4.89 7.56
N LEU A 18 -8.94 3.78 8.24
CA LEU A 18 -7.66 3.59 8.93
C LEU A 18 -6.51 3.37 7.96
N GLY A 19 -6.73 2.55 6.93
CA GLY A 19 -5.72 2.24 5.93
C GLY A 19 -5.17 3.49 5.23
N HIS A 20 -6.04 4.44 4.89
CA HIS A 20 -5.64 5.71 4.26
C HIS A 20 -4.71 6.54 5.16
N HIS A 21 -5.00 6.61 6.46
CA HIS A 21 -4.17 7.36 7.40
C HIS A 21 -2.81 6.67 7.64
N ILE A 22 -2.79 5.33 7.67
CA ILE A 22 -1.53 4.56 7.71
C ILE A 22 -0.69 4.85 6.47
N VAL A 23 -1.27 4.82 5.27
CA VAL A 23 -0.57 5.13 4.02
C VAL A 23 0.04 6.53 4.04
N LYS A 24 -0.68 7.54 4.54
CA LYS A 24 -0.15 8.90 4.71
C LYS A 24 1.05 8.95 5.65
N GLN A 25 0.99 8.25 6.79
CA GLN A 25 2.09 8.21 7.74
C GLN A 25 3.32 7.51 7.16
N LEU A 26 3.13 6.42 6.41
CA LEU A 26 4.23 5.71 5.74
C LEU A 26 4.90 6.59 4.68
N LEU A 27 4.16 7.43 3.95
CA LEU A 27 4.72 8.36 2.97
C LEU A 27 5.56 9.48 3.60
N GLU A 28 5.26 9.86 4.84
CA GLU A 28 6.00 10.88 5.57
C GLU A 28 7.30 10.34 6.20
N ASP A 29 7.42 9.01 6.31
CA ASP A 29 8.56 8.34 6.91
C ASP A 29 9.61 7.98 5.83
N PRO A 30 10.81 8.60 5.86
CA PRO A 30 11.84 8.40 4.85
C PRO A 30 12.45 7.00 4.85
N GLU A 31 12.15 6.15 5.83
CA GLU A 31 12.55 4.74 5.84
C GLU A 31 11.79 3.92 4.78
N PHE A 32 10.60 4.37 4.37
CA PHE A 32 9.77 3.70 3.37
C PHE A 32 9.81 4.44 2.03
N SER A 33 9.95 3.68 0.95
CA SER A 33 10.07 4.24 -0.41
C SER A 33 9.24 3.50 -1.45
N ASP A 34 8.66 2.35 -1.08
CA ASP A 34 7.85 1.51 -1.97
C ASP A 34 6.58 1.08 -1.23
N ILE A 35 5.53 1.89 -1.37
CA ILE A 35 4.26 1.70 -0.67
C ILE A 35 3.21 1.26 -1.70
N ALA A 36 2.59 0.12 -1.42
CA ALA A 36 1.48 -0.41 -2.19
C ALA A 36 0.22 -0.57 -1.32
N VAL A 37 -0.94 -0.39 -1.93
CA VAL A 37 -2.25 -0.62 -1.33
C VAL A 37 -2.96 -1.73 -2.10
N PHE A 38 -3.50 -2.71 -1.38
CA PHE A 38 -4.39 -3.73 -1.92
C PHE A 38 -5.79 -3.55 -1.33
N ASP A 39 -6.77 -3.25 -2.18
CA ASP A 39 -8.13 -2.97 -1.75
C ASP A 39 -9.15 -3.45 -2.80
N ILE A 40 -10.36 -3.77 -2.37
CA ILE A 40 -11.44 -4.19 -3.27
C ILE A 40 -11.96 -3.03 -4.11
N ASN A 41 -11.76 -1.79 -3.66
CA ASN A 41 -12.08 -0.58 -4.42
C ASN A 41 -10.96 0.45 -4.27
N THR A 42 -10.25 0.71 -5.37
CA THR A 42 -9.09 1.63 -5.36
C THR A 42 -9.42 3.07 -5.76
N GLN A 43 -10.70 3.42 -5.91
CA GLN A 43 -11.14 4.74 -6.40
C GLN A 43 -11.26 5.80 -5.30
N SER A 44 -11.24 5.40 -4.03
CA SER A 44 -11.39 6.30 -2.88
C SER A 44 -10.09 6.48 -2.12
N ASN A 45 -9.94 7.63 -1.46
CA ASN A 45 -8.86 7.92 -0.51
C ASN A 45 -7.45 7.65 -1.07
N ARG A 46 -7.25 7.98 -2.35
CA ARG A 46 -5.95 7.83 -3.01
C ARG A 46 -4.99 8.93 -2.57
N VAL A 47 -3.70 8.60 -2.54
CA VAL A 47 -2.59 9.51 -2.29
C VAL A 47 -1.58 9.34 -3.42
N ASP A 48 -0.99 10.44 -3.86
CA ASP A 48 0.07 10.41 -4.88
C ASP A 48 1.32 9.71 -4.34
N GLY A 49 2.08 9.06 -5.24
CA GLY A 49 3.30 8.33 -4.86
C GLY A 49 3.07 6.92 -4.31
N VAL A 50 1.83 6.41 -4.32
CA VAL A 50 1.47 5.07 -3.83
C VAL A 50 0.97 4.19 -4.98
N LYS A 51 1.41 2.92 -5.01
CA LYS A 51 0.89 1.93 -5.96
C LYS A 51 -0.43 1.37 -5.45
N TYR A 52 -1.46 1.32 -6.29
CA TYR A 52 -2.76 0.72 -5.92
C TYR A 52 -3.02 -0.51 -6.76
N ILE A 53 -3.39 -1.61 -6.09
CA ILE A 53 -3.69 -2.90 -6.67
C ILE A 53 -5.14 -3.22 -6.28
N GLU A 54 -6.03 -3.26 -7.27
CA GLU A 54 -7.42 -3.59 -7.03
C GLU A 54 -7.60 -5.11 -6.97
N GLY A 55 -8.22 -5.61 -5.90
CA GLY A 55 -8.51 -7.02 -5.77
C GLY A 55 -9.17 -7.39 -4.45
N SER A 56 -9.60 -8.65 -4.38
CA SER A 56 -10.30 -9.19 -3.21
C SER A 56 -9.36 -10.06 -2.39
N LEU A 57 -9.30 -9.81 -1.08
CA LEU A 57 -8.59 -10.65 -0.11
C LEU A 57 -9.12 -12.10 -0.06
N THR A 58 -10.39 -12.31 -0.41
CA THR A 58 -10.99 -13.65 -0.47
C THR A 58 -10.62 -14.43 -1.74
N SER A 59 -9.96 -13.79 -2.72
CA SER A 59 -9.46 -14.44 -3.93
C SER A 59 -7.98 -14.78 -3.77
N ARG A 60 -7.65 -16.08 -3.76
CA ARG A 60 -6.26 -16.56 -3.72
C ARG A 60 -5.44 -16.02 -4.88
N GLU A 61 -6.03 -15.93 -6.07
CA GLU A 61 -5.36 -15.39 -7.26
C GLU A 61 -4.98 -13.93 -7.08
N HIS A 62 -5.92 -13.09 -6.60
CA HIS A 62 -5.66 -11.67 -6.39
C HIS A 62 -4.59 -11.45 -5.31
N VAL A 63 -4.61 -12.25 -4.23
CA VAL A 63 -3.57 -12.19 -3.19
C VAL A 63 -2.20 -12.54 -3.76
N LEU A 64 -2.09 -13.58 -4.60
CA LEU A 64 -0.82 -13.98 -5.22
C LEU A 64 -0.30 -12.95 -6.24
N GLN A 65 -1.16 -12.13 -6.82
CA GLN A 65 -0.75 -11.03 -7.72
C GLN A 65 -0.25 -9.79 -6.96
N ALA A 66 -0.58 -9.67 -5.67
CA ALA A 66 -0.27 -8.49 -4.85
C ALA A 66 1.05 -8.60 -4.06
N ILE A 67 1.65 -9.80 -3.99
CA ILE A 67 2.91 -10.11 -3.29
C ILE A 67 3.98 -10.59 -4.27
#